data_AF-A0A955AGS4-F1
#
_entry.id   AF-A0A955AGS4-F1
#
_cell.length_a   1.000
_cell.length_b   1.000
_cell.length_c   1.000
_cell.angle_alpha   90.00
_cell.angle_beta   90.00
_cell.angle_gamma   90.00
#
_symmetry.space_group_name_H-M   'P 1'
#
loop_
_entity.id
_entity.type
_entity.pdbx_description
1 polymer ?
#
loop_
_entity_poly.entity_id
_entity_poly.type
_entity_poly.pdbx_seq_one_letter_code
_entity_poly.pdbx_strand_id
1 'polypeptide(L)'
;HMCIIYFFAGIGKLQGDFWWDGTALWYALANYEYQSWDMTWTAHTPWLIDLLTHITIAWEISYPALVWPRWTRPVVVALSVPLHLGIALCMGMITFGLIMLVGNMAFISPRLIRNCVDGTVGRWTGQVTPI
;
A
#
# COMPACT_ATOMS: atom_id res chain seq x y z
N HIS A 1 13.47 10.07 -2.06
CA HIS A 1 13.08 9.85 -0.64
C HIS A 1 12.27 8.57 -0.48
N MET A 2 11.04 8.45 -1.01
CA MET A 2 10.22 7.24 -0.78
C MET A 2 10.88 5.91 -1.19
N CYS A 3 11.56 5.83 -2.34
CA CYS A 3 12.23 4.59 -2.74
C CYS A 3 13.28 4.10 -1.74
N ILE A 4 13.98 5.04 -1.09
CA ILE A 4 14.99 4.74 -0.07
C ILE A 4 14.29 4.27 1.21
N ILE A 5 13.22 4.95 1.63
CA ILE A 5 12.44 4.58 2.82
C ILE A 5 11.89 3.15 2.67
N TYR A 6 11.26 2.81 1.54
CA TYR A 6 10.73 1.46 1.31
C TYR A 6 11.83 0.40 1.25
N PHE A 7 12.94 0.70 0.57
CA PHE A 7 14.05 -0.25 0.45
C PHE A 7 14.68 -0.58 1.81
N PHE A 8 14.99 0.44 2.61
CA PHE A 8 15.56 0.23 3.94
C PHE A 8 14.56 -0.36 4.92
N ALA A 9 13.27 -0.02 4.81
CA ALA A 9 12.22 -0.65 5.60
C ALA A 9 12.12 -2.15 5.28
N GLY A 10 12.11 -2.54 4.00
CA GLY A 10 12.06 -3.93 3.57
C GLY A 10 13.31 -4.72 3.99
N ILE A 11 14.50 -4.15 3.85
CA ILE A 11 15.75 -4.79 4.32
C ILE A 11 15.76 -4.94 5.85
N GLY A 12 15.32 -3.91 6.58
CA GLY A 12 15.24 -3.99 8.04
C GLY A 12 14.30 -5.11 8.49
N LYS A 13 13.20 -5.35 7.76
CA LYS A 13 12.29 -6.46 8.03
C LYS A 13 12.90 -7.83 7.75
N LEU A 14 13.75 -7.98 6.73
CA LEU A 14 14.48 -9.23 6.48
C LEU A 14 15.41 -9.64 7.63
N GLN A 15 15.75 -8.75 8.55
CA GLN A 15 16.58 -9.07 9.72
C GLN A 15 15.78 -9.72 10.86
N GLY A 16 14.44 -9.71 10.81
CA GLY A 16 13.61 -10.30 11.85
C GLY A 16 13.14 -11.71 11.47
N ASP A 17 13.32 -12.67 12.38
CA ASP A 17 12.94 -14.07 12.17
C ASP A 17 11.43 -14.24 11.87
N PHE A 18 10.57 -13.42 12.48
CA PHE A 18 9.12 -13.44 12.24
C PHE A 18 8.71 -13.13 10.80
N TRP A 19 9.55 -12.41 10.05
CA TRP A 19 9.27 -12.08 8.65
C TRP A 19 9.57 -13.26 7.72
N TRP A 20 10.53 -14.11 8.09
CA TRP A 20 10.82 -15.38 7.40
C TRP A 20 9.82 -16.47 7.75
N ASP A 21 9.36 -16.48 9.00
CA ASP A 21 8.36 -17.43 9.48
C ASP A 21 6.92 -17.06 9.04
N GLY A 22 6.73 -15.90 8.39
CA GLY A 22 5.41 -15.46 7.91
C GLY A 22 4.46 -14.95 8.99
N THR A 23 4.91 -14.91 10.24
CA THR A 23 4.08 -14.55 11.41
C THR A 23 4.14 -13.06 11.74
N ALA A 24 5.03 -12.28 11.10
CA ALA A 24 5.22 -10.87 11.40
C ALA A 24 3.94 -10.03 11.31
N LEU A 25 3.12 -10.23 10.27
CA LEU A 25 1.87 -9.49 10.13
C LEU A 25 0.81 -9.94 11.15
N TRP A 26 0.85 -11.19 11.61
CA TRP A 26 -0.02 -11.65 12.71
C TRP A 26 0.35 -10.94 14.02
N TYR A 27 1.64 -10.89 14.37
CA TYR A 27 2.12 -10.16 15.55
C TYR A 27 1.80 -8.67 15.49
N ALA A 28 1.87 -8.08 14.30
CA ALA A 28 1.49 -6.70 14.05
C ALA A 28 -0.02 -6.46 14.29
N LEU A 29 -0.88 -7.38 13.87
CA LEU A 29 -2.34 -7.27 14.00
C LEU A 29 -2.87 -7.67 15.39
N ALA A 30 -2.21 -8.62 16.05
CA ALA A 30 -2.56 -9.12 17.38
C ALA A 30 -2.02 -8.24 18.52
N ASN A 31 -1.28 -7.17 18.20
CA ASN A 31 -0.77 -6.25 19.20
C ASN A 31 -1.89 -5.33 19.67
N TYR A 32 -2.49 -5.66 20.82
CA TYR A 32 -3.60 -4.93 21.45
C TYR A 32 -3.33 -3.43 21.65
N GLU A 33 -2.08 -3.01 21.76
CA GLU A 33 -1.72 -1.60 21.96
C GLU A 33 -1.88 -0.75 20.68
N TYR A 34 -1.78 -1.39 19.52
CA TYR A 34 -1.96 -0.76 18.22
C TYR A 34 -3.23 -1.24 17.50
N GLN A 35 -3.91 -2.27 18.02
CA GLN A 35 -5.07 -2.85 17.37
C GLN A 35 -6.28 -1.91 17.44
N SER A 36 -6.71 -1.42 16.27
CA SER A 36 -7.92 -0.57 16.16
C SER A 36 -9.19 -1.37 15.89
N TRP A 37 -9.07 -2.47 15.15
CA TRP A 37 -10.19 -3.36 14.78
C TRP A 37 -9.92 -4.77 15.29
N ASP A 38 -10.99 -5.50 15.63
CA ASP A 38 -10.85 -6.89 16.05
C ASP A 38 -10.39 -7.78 14.89
N MET A 39 -9.13 -8.18 14.92
CA MET A 39 -8.51 -9.04 13.92
C MET A 39 -8.26 -10.45 14.42
N THR A 40 -8.86 -10.86 15.55
CA THR A 40 -8.63 -12.18 16.16
C THR A 40 -9.00 -13.32 15.20
N TRP A 41 -9.91 -13.09 14.25
CA TRP A 41 -10.27 -14.03 13.18
C TRP A 41 -9.09 -14.44 12.30
N THR A 42 -8.05 -13.62 12.19
CA THR A 42 -6.84 -13.92 11.40
C THR A 42 -6.06 -15.11 11.95
N ALA A 43 -6.23 -15.43 13.23
CA ALA A 43 -5.67 -16.64 13.83
C ALA A 43 -6.23 -17.93 13.19
N HIS A 44 -7.44 -17.89 12.61
CA HIS A 44 -8.02 -19.03 11.89
C HIS A 44 -7.54 -19.15 10.43
N THR A 45 -6.84 -18.14 9.91
CA THR A 45 -6.35 -18.12 8.52
C THR A 45 -4.84 -17.82 8.44
N PRO A 46 -3.97 -18.61 9.12
CA PRO A 46 -2.54 -18.33 9.20
C PRO A 46 -1.85 -18.32 7.82
N TRP A 47 -2.32 -19.14 6.88
CA TRP A 47 -1.81 -19.18 5.50
C TRP A 47 -2.00 -17.83 4.77
N LEU A 48 -3.08 -17.11 5.04
CA LEU A 48 -3.36 -15.82 4.43
C LEU A 48 -2.41 -14.76 4.98
N ILE A 49 -2.14 -14.81 6.29
CA ILE A 49 -1.23 -13.88 6.95
C ILE A 49 0.22 -14.12 6.53
N ASP A 50 0.62 -15.36 6.39
CA ASP A 50 1.92 -15.74 5.84
C ASP A 50 2.11 -15.19 4.42
N LEU A 51 1.13 -15.43 3.54
CA LEU A 51 1.13 -14.90 2.18
C LEU A 51 1.23 -13.36 2.16
N LEU A 52 0.42 -12.67 2.98
CA LEU A 52 0.43 -11.20 3.04
C LEU A 52 1.74 -10.65 3.60
N THR A 53 2.37 -11.34 4.54
CA THR A 53 3.68 -10.99 5.11
C THR A 53 4.75 -11.03 4.02
N HIS A 54 4.82 -12.13 3.28
CA HIS A 54 5.77 -12.29 2.18
C HIS A 54 5.51 -11.33 1.02
N ILE A 55 4.24 -11.10 0.65
CA ILE A 55 3.87 -10.10 -0.36
C ILE A 55 4.33 -8.70 0.07
N THR A 56 4.17 -8.34 1.35
CA THR A 56 4.57 -7.03 1.88
C THR A 56 6.08 -6.82 1.72
N ILE A 57 6.90 -7.77 2.16
CA ILE A 57 8.37 -7.67 2.03
C ILE A 57 8.78 -7.63 0.55
N ALA A 58 8.25 -8.55 -0.26
CA ALA A 58 8.58 -8.63 -1.68
C ALA A 58 8.23 -7.31 -2.38
N TRP A 59 7.07 -6.72 -2.05
CA TRP A 59 6.65 -5.43 -2.59
C TRP A 59 7.55 -4.29 -2.13
N GLU A 60 7.91 -4.20 -0.85
CA GLU A 60 8.77 -3.13 -0.32
C GLU A 60 10.19 -3.14 -0.92
N ILE A 61 10.79 -4.33 -1.07
CA ILE A 61 12.12 -4.48 -1.67
C ILE A 61 12.09 -4.23 -3.17
N SER A 62 11.02 -4.66 -3.85
CA SER A 62 10.88 -4.48 -5.29
C SER A 62 10.41 -3.09 -5.69
N TYR A 63 9.83 -2.31 -4.76
CA TYR A 63 9.38 -0.93 -4.95
C TYR A 63 10.41 -0.03 -5.67
N PRO A 64 11.66 0.13 -5.19
CA PRO A 64 12.66 0.96 -5.85
C PRO A 64 13.01 0.51 -7.27
N ALA A 65 12.89 -0.78 -7.60
CA ALA A 65 13.17 -1.32 -8.92
C ALA A 65 11.96 -1.20 -9.87
N LEU A 66 10.76 -1.52 -9.39
CA LEU A 66 9.51 -1.55 -10.15
C LEU A 66 8.85 -0.18 -10.33
N VAL A 67 9.30 0.87 -9.63
CA VAL A 67 8.79 2.23 -9.83
C VAL A 67 9.31 2.89 -11.11
N TRP A 68 10.49 2.49 -11.60
CA TRP A 68 11.12 3.06 -12.80
C TRP A 68 10.42 2.68 -14.11
N PRO A 69 10.02 1.41 -14.34
CA PRO A 69 9.30 1.04 -15.54
C PRO A 69 7.89 1.63 -15.55
N ARG A 70 7.57 2.37 -16.62
CA ARG A 70 6.26 3.01 -16.86
C ARG A 70 5.06 2.06 -16.83
N TRP A 71 5.27 0.77 -17.06
CA TRP A 71 4.22 -0.26 -17.06
C TRP A 71 3.90 -0.78 -15.66
N THR A 72 4.91 -0.97 -14.80
CA THR A 72 4.75 -1.51 -13.45
C THR A 72 4.38 -0.44 -12.43
N ARG A 73 4.74 0.83 -12.72
CA ARG A 73 4.42 2.00 -11.89
C ARG A 73 2.97 2.06 -11.37
N PRO A 74 1.91 1.96 -12.20
CA PRO A 74 0.53 2.01 -11.68
C PRO A 74 0.17 0.81 -10.79
N VAL A 75 0.72 -0.38 -11.07
CA VAL A 75 0.46 -1.59 -10.27
C VAL A 75 1.10 -1.47 -8.89
N VAL A 76 2.35 -1.01 -8.84
CA VAL A 76 3.07 -0.80 -7.57
C VAL A 76 2.34 0.20 -6.70
N VAL A 77 1.92 1.34 -7.27
CA VAL A 77 1.16 2.36 -6.54
C VAL A 77 -0.21 1.82 -6.11
N ALA A 78 -0.91 1.07 -6.95
CA ALA A 78 -2.20 0.48 -6.60
C ALA A 78 -2.09 -0.51 -5.42
N LEU A 79 -1.02 -1.33 -5.37
CA LEU A 79 -0.75 -2.24 -4.27
C LEU A 79 -0.37 -1.52 -2.97
N SER A 80 0.20 -0.31 -3.05
CA SER A 80 0.49 0.50 -1.86
C SER A 80 -0.77 0.88 -1.09
N VAL A 81 -1.91 1.06 -1.78
CA VAL A 81 -3.16 1.55 -1.19
C VAL A 81 -3.73 0.56 -0.16
N PRO A 82 -4.05 -0.70 -0.50
CA PRO A 82 -4.60 -1.64 0.47
C PRO A 82 -3.59 -1.97 1.58
N LEU A 83 -2.29 -1.97 1.28
CA LEU A 83 -1.25 -2.22 2.26
C LEU A 83 -1.22 -1.14 3.36
N HIS A 84 -1.15 0.13 2.96
CA HIS A 84 -1.10 1.24 3.92
C HIS A 84 -2.46 1.51 4.58
N LEU A 85 -3.56 1.27 3.86
CA LEU A 85 -4.89 1.37 4.44
C LEU A 85 -5.13 0.26 5.48
N GLY A 86 -4.64 -0.96 5.21
CA GLY A 86 -4.62 -2.05 6.18
C GLY A 86 -3.85 -1.68 7.44
N ILE A 87 -2.65 -1.12 7.30
CA ILE A 87 -1.87 -0.64 8.47
C ILE A 87 -2.63 0.48 9.22
N ALA A 88 -3.18 1.45 8.50
CA ALA A 88 -3.89 2.57 9.11
C ALA A 88 -5.14 2.14 9.89
N LEU A 89 -5.95 1.25 9.31
CA LEU A 89 -7.22 0.83 9.89
C LEU A 89 -7.07 -0.32 10.89
N CYS A 90 -6.19 -1.28 10.63
CA CYS A 90 -6.02 -2.45 11.48
C CYS A 90 -5.06 -2.19 12.64
N MET A 91 -3.94 -1.50 12.38
CA MET A 91 -2.89 -1.23 13.37
C MET A 91 -2.96 0.18 13.97
N GLY A 92 -4.04 0.94 13.72
CA GLY A 92 -4.26 2.26 14.34
C GLY A 92 -3.25 3.36 14.00
N MET A 93 -2.25 3.06 13.16
CA MET A 93 -1.21 3.99 12.74
C MET A 93 -1.67 4.82 11.54
N ILE A 94 -2.78 5.56 11.73
CA ILE A 94 -3.45 6.31 10.66
C ILE A 94 -2.51 7.37 10.07
N THR A 95 -1.80 8.13 10.90
CA THR A 95 -0.88 9.18 10.44
C THR A 95 0.24 8.63 9.57
N PHE A 96 0.84 7.50 9.97
CA PHE A 96 1.87 6.82 9.20
C PHE A 96 1.34 6.32 7.85
N GLY A 97 0.21 5.62 7.85
CA GLY A 97 -0.41 5.11 6.61
C GLY A 97 -0.77 6.24 5.65
N LEU A 98 -1.32 7.36 6.15
CA LEU A 98 -1.69 8.52 5.33
C LEU A 98 -0.48 9.22 4.72
N ILE A 99 0.60 9.45 5.47
CA ILE A 99 1.81 10.09 4.95
C ILE A 99 2.42 9.24 3.84
N MET A 100 2.48 7.92 4.04
CA MET A 100 2.99 6.99 3.03
C MET A 100 2.09 6.95 1.79
N LEU A 101 0.76 6.98 1.97
CA LEU A 101 -0.19 7.04 0.85
C LEU A 101 -0.04 8.33 0.04
N VAL A 102 0.02 9.49 0.70
CA VAL A 102 0.23 10.80 0.05
C VAL A 102 1.56 10.84 -0.68
N GLY A 103 2.62 10.28 -0.11
CA GLY A 103 3.90 10.21 -0.81
C GLY A 103 3.90 9.25 -2.01
N ASN A 104 3.09 8.19 -2.00
CA ASN A 104 2.86 7.37 -3.20
C ASN A 104 2.09 8.15 -4.28
N MET A 105 1.18 9.07 -3.92
CA MET A 105 0.48 9.92 -4.88
C MET A 105 1.44 10.82 -5.68
N ALA A 106 2.59 11.22 -5.12
CA ALA A 106 3.64 11.93 -5.87
C ALA A 106 4.20 11.09 -7.04
N PHE A 107 4.10 9.75 -6.94
CA PHE A 107 4.47 8.81 -7.99
C PHE A 107 3.30 8.43 -8.89
N ILE A 108 2.12 9.03 -8.79
CA ILE A 108 1.07 8.86 -9.81
C ILE A 108 1.48 9.61 -11.09
N SER A 109 1.38 8.93 -12.23
CA SER A 109 1.68 9.52 -13.54
C SER A 109 0.68 10.64 -13.86
N PRO A 110 1.13 11.84 -14.27
CA PRO A 110 0.24 12.92 -14.71
C PRO A 110 -0.72 12.50 -15.82
N ARG A 111 -0.37 11.47 -16.61
CA ARG A 111 -1.23 10.97 -17.70
C ARG A 111 -2.48 10.25 -17.17
N LEU A 112 -2.41 9.58 -16.03
CA LEU A 112 -3.58 8.92 -15.44
C LEU A 112 -4.54 9.96 -14.87
N ILE A 113 -3.98 10.97 -14.18
CA ILE A 113 -4.75 12.12 -13.68
C ILE A 113 -5.37 12.87 -14.85
N ARG A 114 -4.61 13.14 -15.91
CA ARG A 114 -5.09 13.84 -17.09
C ARG A 114 -6.19 13.06 -17.81
N ASN A 115 -6.09 11.74 -17.95
CA ASN A 115 -7.16 10.94 -18.55
C ASN A 115 -8.43 10.87 -17.67
N CYS A 116 -8.30 10.78 -16.35
CA CYS A 116 -9.45 10.82 -15.43
C CYS A 116 -10.09 12.21 -15.38
N VAL A 117 -9.28 13.28 -15.41
CA VAL A 117 -9.75 14.66 -15.44
C VAL A 117 -10.39 14.97 -16.79
N ASP A 118 -9.76 14.64 -17.91
CA ASP A 118 -10.31 14.84 -19.25
C ASP A 118 -11.58 14.00 -19.47
N GLY A 119 -11.64 12.78 -18.92
CA GLY A 119 -12.84 11.95 -18.94
C GLY A 119 -13.98 12.49 -18.07
N THR A 120 -13.66 13.17 -16.96
CA THR A 120 -14.66 13.82 -16.09
C THR A 120 -15.12 15.15 -16.68
N VAL A 121 -14.21 15.95 -17.25
CA VAL A 121 -14.51 17.22 -17.92
C VAL A 121 -15.32 16.97 -19.19
N GLY A 122 -14.95 15.99 -20.02
CA GLY A 122 -15.71 15.62 -21.23
C GLY A 122 -17.13 15.13 -20.94
N ARG A 123 -17.35 14.52 -19.76
CA ARG A 123 -18.68 14.11 -19.30
C ARG A 123 -19.54 15.29 -18.82
N TRP A 124 -18.91 16.34 -18.30
CA TRP A 124 -19.59 17.58 -17.90
C TRP A 124 -19.86 18.50 -19.10
N THR A 125 -18.92 18.65 -20.04
CA THR A 125 -19.13 19.48 -21.25
C THR A 125 -20.10 18.84 -22.26
N GLY A 126 -20.31 17.53 -22.21
CA GLY A 126 -21.35 16.84 -23.00
C GLY A 126 -22.79 17.00 -22.50
N GLN A 127 -23.00 17.57 -21.29
CA GLN A 127 -24.33 17.82 -20.73
C GLN A 127 -24.79 19.28 -20.85
N VAL A 128 -23.94 20.19 -21.35
CA VAL A 128 -24.26 21.60 -21.61
C VAL A 128 -24.25 21.87 -23.11
N THR A 129 -25.22 21.32 -23.84
CA THR A 129 -25.68 21.92 -25.10
C THR A 129 -26.76 22.95 -24.74
N PRO A 130 -26.54 24.25 -24.95
CA PRO A 130 -27.58 25.25 -24.75
C PRO A 130 -28.66 25.08 -25.84
N ILE A 131 -29.91 25.09 -25.40
CA ILE A 131 -31.12 25.36 -26.21
C ILE A 131 -31.03 26.71 -26.91
#